data_AF-A0A3D3GHE8-F1
#
_entry.id   AF-A0A3D3GHE8-F1
#
_cell.length_a   1.000
_cell.length_b   1.000
_cell.length_c   1.000
_cell.angle_alpha   90.00
_cell.angle_beta   90.00
_cell.angle_gamma   90.00
#
_symmetry.space_group_name_H-M   'P 1'
#
loop_
_entity.id
_entity.type
_entity.pdbx_description
1 polymer ?
#
loop_
_entity_poly.entity_id
_entity_poly.type
_entity_poly.pdbx_seq_one_letter_code
_entity_poly.pdbx_strand_id
1 'polypeptide(L)'
;MENEMKINQEILGYFKEESAQVLKELNEIVNSLDAPHKEFPSRLLEDFSQKIDRIMGASKTIGLEIPDHLGLQRIGKLAELCKLLGYKAAEKKVSQFVPIYAAFWGDTLEVIENLLSSVEDLEKTEKIVKSFSAVLQKRLEWLLTRVEPKKAAATVTEHVNQVQDLLKSLGLE
;
A
#
# COMPACT_ATOMS: atom_id res chain seq x y z
N MET A 1 27.62 20.59 -8.45
CA MET A 1 26.97 20.51 -7.13
C MET A 1 25.55 20.97 -7.29
N GLU A 2 24.62 20.11 -6.86
CA GLU A 2 23.23 20.40 -6.48
C GLU A 2 22.37 21.16 -7.49
N ASN A 3 21.89 20.42 -8.49
CA ASN A 3 20.56 20.69 -9.03
C ASN A 3 19.57 20.09 -8.02
N GLU A 4 19.45 20.70 -6.83
CA GLU A 4 18.34 20.40 -5.92
C GLU A 4 17.07 20.74 -6.69
N MET A 5 16.38 19.72 -7.20
CA MET A 5 14.99 19.84 -7.61
C MET A 5 14.21 20.23 -6.36
N LYS A 6 14.10 21.54 -6.12
CA LYS A 6 13.27 22.08 -5.05
C LYS A 6 11.85 21.66 -5.36
N ILE A 7 11.40 20.65 -4.62
CA ILE A 7 9.99 20.29 -4.53
C ILE A 7 9.23 21.57 -4.25
N ASN A 8 8.14 21.79 -4.98
CA ASN A 8 7.20 22.82 -4.60
C ASN A 8 6.62 22.43 -3.22
N GLN A 9 7.13 23.08 -2.19
CA GLN A 9 6.78 22.84 -0.79
C GLN A 9 5.28 23.01 -0.53
N GLU A 10 4.61 23.86 -1.31
CA GLU A 10 3.17 24.04 -1.23
C GLU A 10 2.43 22.80 -1.76
N ILE A 11 2.82 22.28 -2.93
CA ILE A 11 2.24 21.05 -3.51
C ILE A 11 2.47 19.86 -2.57
N LEU A 12 3.68 19.72 -2.01
CA LEU A 12 3.98 18.66 -1.06
C LEU A 12 3.19 18.81 0.25
N GLY A 13 3.02 20.05 0.72
CA GLY A 13 2.17 20.36 1.87
C GLY A 13 0.73 19.88 1.65
N TYR A 14 0.11 20.28 0.54
CA TYR A 14 -1.25 19.82 0.20
C TYR A 14 -1.34 18.31 0.05
N PHE A 15 -0.35 17.67 -0.56
CA PHE A 15 -0.30 16.21 -0.67
C PHE A 15 -0.25 15.54 0.70
N LYS A 16 0.57 16.04 1.63
CA LYS A 16 0.67 15.52 3.00
C LYS A 16 -0.65 15.68 3.75
N GLU A 17 -1.28 16.84 3.66
CA GLU A 17 -2.55 17.10 4.34
C GLU A 17 -3.69 16.24 3.79
N GLU A 18 -3.87 16.19 2.46
CA GLU A 18 -4.90 15.37 1.83
C GLU A 18 -4.66 13.89 2.11
N SER A 19 -3.43 13.40 1.93
CA SER A 19 -3.10 12.00 2.16
C SER A 19 -3.28 11.61 3.62
N ALA A 20 -2.95 12.47 4.58
CA ALA A 20 -3.19 12.22 6.00
C ALA A 20 -4.69 12.12 6.32
N GLN A 21 -5.52 12.94 5.68
CA GLN A 21 -6.98 12.84 5.83
C GLN A 21 -7.51 11.52 5.24
N VAL A 22 -7.04 11.15 4.04
CA VAL A 22 -7.43 9.88 3.41
C VAL A 22 -6.95 8.67 4.22
N LEU A 23 -5.75 8.72 4.81
CA LEU A 23 -5.23 7.66 5.70
C LEU A 23 -6.13 7.44 6.92
N LYS A 24 -6.66 8.51 7.53
CA LYS A 24 -7.63 8.39 8.64
C LYS A 24 -8.88 7.63 8.21
N GLU A 25 -9.45 8.01 7.07
CA GLU A 25 -10.63 7.34 6.51
C GLU A 25 -10.35 5.87 6.15
N LEU A 26 -9.16 5.57 5.62
CA LEU A 26 -8.73 4.20 5.33
C LEU A 26 -8.58 3.36 6.60
N ASN A 27 -8.01 3.92 7.67
CA ASN A 27 -7.90 3.25 8.96
C ASN A 27 -9.27 2.95 9.58
N GLU A 28 -10.24 3.84 9.45
CA GLU A 28 -11.63 3.58 9.88
C GLU A 28 -12.26 2.40 9.14
N ILE A 29 -12.01 2.29 7.84
CA ILE A 29 -12.47 1.14 7.03
C ILE A 29 -11.77 -0.14 7.46
N VAL A 30 -10.44 -0.12 7.63
CA VAL A 30 -9.66 -1.27 8.10
C VAL A 30 -10.17 -1.77 9.45
N ASN A 31 -10.40 -0.88 10.41
CA ASN A 31 -10.98 -1.23 11.71
C ASN A 31 -12.37 -1.85 11.59
N SER A 32 -13.18 -1.37 10.64
CA SER A 32 -14.51 -1.92 10.39
C SER A 32 -14.47 -3.32 9.77
N LEU A 33 -13.41 -3.63 8.99
CA LEU A 33 -13.19 -4.93 8.35
C LEU A 33 -12.63 -6.00 9.29
N ASP A 34 -12.06 -5.60 10.43
CA ASP A 34 -11.53 -6.51 11.45
C ASP A 34 -12.66 -7.15 12.28
N ALA A 35 -13.85 -6.56 12.27
CA ALA A 35 -15.02 -7.11 12.94
C ALA A 35 -15.62 -8.31 12.17
N PRO A 36 -16.22 -9.31 12.87
CA PRO A 36 -16.93 -10.38 12.20
C PRO A 36 -18.11 -9.86 11.37
N HIS A 37 -18.12 -10.17 10.07
CA HIS A 37 -19.24 -9.83 9.19
C HIS A 37 -20.12 -11.04 8.91
N LYS A 38 -21.44 -10.84 8.96
CA LYS A 38 -22.43 -11.87 8.56
C LYS A 38 -22.40 -12.14 7.05
N GLU A 39 -22.08 -11.12 6.27
CA GLU A 39 -22.00 -11.15 4.80
C GLU A 39 -20.63 -10.65 4.35
N PHE A 40 -20.23 -10.96 3.12
CA PHE A 40 -18.97 -10.47 2.57
C PHE A 40 -19.02 -8.93 2.39
N PRO A 41 -18.10 -8.15 2.99
CA PRO A 41 -18.20 -6.70 3.09
C PRO A 41 -17.75 -5.98 1.80
N SER A 42 -18.39 -6.30 0.66
CA SER A 42 -18.02 -5.80 -0.67
C SER A 42 -17.90 -4.27 -0.71
N ARG A 43 -18.85 -3.57 -0.08
CA ARG A 43 -18.90 -2.10 -0.06
C ARG A 43 -17.68 -1.50 0.65
N LEU A 44 -17.29 -2.03 1.81
CA LEU A 44 -16.12 -1.53 2.55
C LEU A 44 -14.83 -1.75 1.75
N LEU A 45 -14.71 -2.88 1.04
CA LEU A 45 -13.55 -3.17 0.20
C LEU A 45 -13.46 -2.25 -1.03
N GLU A 46 -14.62 -1.91 -1.61
CA GLU A 46 -14.71 -0.95 -2.70
C GLU A 46 -14.35 0.47 -2.22
N ASP A 47 -14.93 0.91 -1.10
CA ASP A 47 -14.64 2.20 -0.48
C ASP A 47 -13.14 2.32 -0.14
N PHE A 48 -12.53 1.26 0.40
CA PHE A 48 -11.09 1.20 0.65
C PHE A 48 -10.29 1.38 -0.65
N SER A 49 -10.63 0.61 -1.68
CA SER A 49 -9.91 0.61 -2.97
C SER A 49 -9.99 1.97 -3.68
N GLN A 50 -11.14 2.65 -3.61
CA GLN A 50 -11.32 4.00 -4.16
C GLN A 50 -10.52 5.05 -3.38
N LYS A 51 -10.48 4.95 -2.05
CA LYS A 51 -9.74 5.91 -1.22
C LYS A 51 -8.23 5.76 -1.37
N ILE A 52 -7.70 4.53 -1.33
CA ILE A 52 -6.25 4.31 -1.49
C ILE A 52 -5.76 4.71 -2.90
N ASP A 53 -6.64 4.61 -3.90
CA ASP A 53 -6.36 5.09 -5.26
C ASP A 53 -6.09 6.59 -5.31
N ARG A 54 -6.70 7.39 -4.43
CA ARG A 54 -6.44 8.84 -4.33
C ARG A 54 -4.99 9.11 -3.90
N ILE A 55 -4.50 8.39 -2.89
CA ILE A 55 -3.10 8.50 -2.44
C ILE A 55 -2.16 8.04 -3.55
N MET A 56 -2.46 6.88 -4.18
CA MET A 56 -1.66 6.35 -5.29
C MET A 56 -1.59 7.36 -6.46
N GLY A 57 -2.74 7.88 -6.88
CA GLY A 57 -2.87 8.82 -7.99
C GLY A 57 -2.15 10.14 -7.72
N ALA A 58 -2.38 10.74 -6.56
CA ALA A 58 -1.69 11.98 -6.17
C ALA A 58 -0.17 11.78 -6.13
N SER A 59 0.30 10.70 -5.51
CA SER A 59 1.73 10.37 -5.42
C SER A 59 2.35 10.14 -6.80
N LYS A 60 1.66 9.46 -7.72
CA LYS A 60 2.11 9.26 -9.11
C LYS A 60 2.13 10.58 -9.87
N THR A 61 1.10 11.41 -9.78
CA THR A 61 1.03 12.71 -10.46
C THR A 61 2.15 13.64 -10.02
N ILE A 62 2.38 13.78 -8.71
CA ILE A 62 3.48 14.61 -8.19
C ILE A 62 4.84 13.98 -8.57
N GLY A 63 4.93 12.65 -8.56
CA GLY A 63 6.10 11.92 -9.03
C GLY A 63 6.44 12.16 -10.50
N LEU A 64 5.49 12.56 -11.35
CA LEU A 64 5.80 12.96 -12.73
C LEU A 64 6.56 14.28 -12.81
N GLU A 65 6.32 15.19 -11.86
CA GLU A 65 7.05 16.46 -11.74
C GLU A 65 8.41 16.26 -11.08
N ILE A 66 8.55 15.25 -10.21
CA ILE A 66 9.79 14.94 -9.48
C ILE A 66 10.11 13.44 -9.60
N PRO A 67 10.59 12.97 -10.77
CA PRO A 67 10.73 11.54 -11.06
C PRO A 67 11.63 10.79 -10.09
N ASP A 68 12.69 11.42 -9.59
CA ASP A 68 13.69 10.77 -8.73
C ASP A 68 13.33 10.80 -7.23
N HIS A 69 12.12 11.26 -6.90
CA HIS A 69 11.68 11.34 -5.51
C HIS A 69 11.29 9.97 -4.94
N LEU A 70 12.25 9.29 -4.31
CA LEU A 70 12.05 7.95 -3.76
C LEU A 70 10.88 7.84 -2.77
N GLY A 71 10.68 8.84 -1.90
CA GLY A 71 9.55 8.87 -0.95
C GLY A 71 8.17 8.77 -1.63
N LEU A 72 7.89 9.64 -2.61
CA LEU A 72 6.67 9.61 -3.43
C LEU A 72 6.55 8.31 -4.23
N GLN A 73 7.63 7.82 -4.83
CA GLN A 73 7.57 6.53 -5.53
C GLN A 73 7.16 5.39 -4.59
N ARG A 74 7.69 5.36 -3.36
CA ARG A 74 7.39 4.35 -2.34
C ARG A 74 5.94 4.42 -1.88
N ILE A 75 5.46 5.61 -1.54
CA ILE A 75 4.06 5.84 -1.16
C ILE A 75 3.12 5.35 -2.25
N GLY A 76 3.38 5.74 -3.51
CA GLY A 76 2.58 5.32 -4.66
C GLY A 76 2.56 3.81 -4.86
N LYS A 77 3.71 3.14 -4.77
CA LYS A 77 3.83 1.67 -4.90
C LYS A 77 3.14 0.92 -3.77
N LEU A 78 3.24 1.39 -2.53
CA LEU A 78 2.54 0.77 -1.40
C LEU A 78 1.03 0.93 -1.52
N ALA A 79 0.55 2.11 -1.92
CA ALA A 79 -0.87 2.34 -2.19
C ALA A 79 -1.40 1.45 -3.33
N GLU A 80 -0.60 1.27 -4.38
CA GLU A 80 -0.90 0.34 -5.49
C GLU A 80 -0.98 -1.12 -5.03
N LEU A 81 -0.06 -1.55 -4.15
CA LEU A 81 -0.10 -2.88 -3.55
C LEU A 81 -1.38 -3.10 -2.73
N CYS A 82 -1.77 -2.13 -1.90
CA CYS A 82 -3.00 -2.19 -1.13
C CYS A 82 -4.23 -2.32 -2.04
N LYS A 83 -4.30 -1.51 -3.11
CA LYS A 83 -5.38 -1.54 -4.11
C LYS A 83 -5.47 -2.90 -4.79
N LEU A 84 -4.35 -3.44 -5.24
CA LEU A 84 -4.28 -4.74 -5.90
C LEU A 84 -4.77 -5.87 -4.99
N LEU A 85 -4.39 -5.86 -3.72
CA LEU A 85 -4.87 -6.83 -2.75
C LEU A 85 -6.35 -6.65 -2.42
N GLY A 86 -6.87 -5.41 -2.45
CA GLY A 86 -8.29 -5.10 -2.31
C GLY A 86 -9.13 -5.79 -3.39
N TYR A 87 -8.70 -5.68 -4.64
CA TYR A 87 -9.34 -6.38 -5.75
C TYR A 87 -9.30 -7.89 -5.59
N LYS A 88 -8.17 -8.47 -5.16
CA LYS A 88 -8.07 -9.92 -4.92
C LYS A 88 -9.02 -10.38 -3.82
N ALA A 89 -9.11 -9.64 -2.72
CA ALA A 89 -10.04 -9.94 -1.64
C ALA A 89 -11.50 -9.96 -2.17
N ALA A 90 -11.87 -8.92 -2.92
CA ALA A 90 -13.20 -8.78 -3.51
C ALA A 90 -13.52 -9.83 -4.59
N GLU A 91 -12.53 -10.29 -5.36
CA GLU A 91 -12.70 -11.34 -6.37
C GLU A 91 -12.98 -12.70 -5.71
N LYS A 92 -12.21 -13.05 -4.67
CA LYS A 92 -12.37 -14.34 -3.99
C LYS A 92 -13.66 -14.43 -3.19
N LYS A 93 -14.14 -13.31 -2.63
CA LYS A 93 -15.36 -13.24 -1.79
C LYS A 93 -15.35 -14.21 -0.59
N VAL A 94 -14.17 -14.44 -0.04
CA VAL A 94 -13.97 -15.37 1.08
C VAL A 94 -13.90 -14.56 2.39
N SER A 95 -15.03 -14.44 3.10
CA SER A 95 -15.14 -13.59 4.30
C SER A 95 -14.13 -13.92 5.41
N GLN A 96 -13.76 -15.20 5.56
CA GLN A 96 -12.75 -15.64 6.55
C GLN A 96 -11.35 -15.03 6.32
N PHE A 97 -11.06 -14.50 5.13
CA PHE A 97 -9.78 -13.87 4.83
C PHE A 97 -9.82 -12.35 5.00
N VAL A 98 -11.00 -11.75 5.14
CA VAL A 98 -11.13 -10.28 5.26
C VAL A 98 -10.32 -9.71 6.42
N PRO A 99 -10.35 -10.28 7.65
CA PRO A 99 -9.52 -9.77 8.74
C PRO A 99 -8.01 -9.88 8.46
N ILE A 100 -7.59 -10.86 7.66
CA ILE A 100 -6.19 -11.01 7.26
C ILE A 100 -5.77 -9.87 6.32
N TYR A 101 -6.61 -9.57 5.31
CA TYR A 101 -6.36 -8.45 4.43
C TYR A 101 -6.39 -7.11 5.19
N ALA A 102 -7.32 -6.95 6.14
CA ALA A 102 -7.40 -5.79 7.00
C ALA A 102 -6.12 -5.60 7.83
N ALA A 103 -5.61 -6.65 8.47
CA ALA A 103 -4.36 -6.60 9.22
C ALA A 103 -3.17 -6.18 8.33
N PHE A 104 -3.06 -6.75 7.12
CA PHE A 104 -2.04 -6.36 6.16
C PHE A 104 -2.16 -4.88 5.75
N TRP A 105 -3.38 -4.42 5.46
CA TRP A 105 -3.61 -3.02 5.12
C TRP A 105 -3.27 -2.10 6.28
N GLY A 106 -3.65 -2.44 7.52
CA GLY A 106 -3.28 -1.66 8.71
C GLY A 106 -1.78 -1.43 8.80
N ASP A 107 -0.97 -2.50 8.73
CA ASP A 107 0.49 -2.38 8.76
C ASP A 107 1.03 -1.51 7.61
N THR A 108 0.41 -1.62 6.43
CA THR A 108 0.84 -0.87 5.24
C THR A 108 0.48 0.61 5.32
N LEU A 109 -0.71 0.94 5.84
CA LEU A 109 -1.14 2.32 6.06
C LEU A 109 -0.26 3.01 7.09
N GLU A 110 0.15 2.31 8.17
CA GLU A 110 1.10 2.84 9.14
C GLU A 110 2.44 3.21 8.48
N VAL A 111 2.90 2.40 7.54
CA VAL A 111 4.14 2.73 6.81
C VAL A 111 3.96 3.86 5.82
N ILE A 112 2.83 3.92 5.12
CA ILE A 112 2.51 5.07 4.27
C ILE A 112 2.47 6.36 5.10
N GLU A 113 1.88 6.32 6.30
CA GLU A 113 1.85 7.47 7.23
C GLU A 113 3.26 7.89 7.68
N ASN A 114 4.09 6.93 8.08
CA ASN A 114 5.48 7.17 8.45
C ASN A 114 6.30 7.75 7.30
N LEU A 115 6.08 7.26 6.07
CA LEU A 115 6.72 7.80 4.87
C LEU A 115 6.22 9.21 4.56
N LEU A 116 4.92 9.47 4.69
CA LEU A 116 4.33 10.78 4.43
C LEU A 116 4.89 11.85 5.38
N SER A 117 5.03 11.53 6.66
CA SER A 117 5.63 12.42 7.67
C SER A 117 7.13 12.67 7.43
N SER A 118 7.79 11.78 6.69
CA SER A 118 9.24 11.77 6.47
C SER A 118 9.62 11.97 5.00
N VAL A 119 8.67 12.35 4.14
CA VAL A 119 8.83 12.29 2.67
C VAL A 119 9.98 13.17 2.19
N GLU A 120 10.28 14.25 2.92
CA GLU A 120 11.36 15.19 2.64
C GLU A 120 12.75 14.69 3.10
N ASP A 121 12.80 13.68 3.96
CA ASP A 121 14.03 13.09 4.52
C ASP A 121 14.28 11.71 3.88
N LEU A 122 15.06 11.72 2.79
CA LEU A 122 15.35 10.51 2.03
C LEU A 122 16.02 9.41 2.86
N GLU A 123 16.92 9.76 3.79
CA GLU A 123 17.59 8.79 4.66
C GLU A 123 16.58 8.13 5.61
N LYS A 124 15.65 8.92 6.17
CA LYS A 124 14.60 8.38 7.02
C LYS A 124 13.60 7.53 6.24
N THR A 125 13.22 7.91 5.02
CA THR A 125 12.36 7.06 4.18
C THR A 125 13.01 5.71 3.87
N GLU A 126 14.33 5.68 3.65
CA GLU A 126 15.09 4.46 3.42
C GLU A 126 15.04 3.52 4.63
N LYS A 127 15.25 4.06 5.84
CA LYS A 127 15.20 3.29 7.09
C LYS A 127 13.81 2.71 7.36
N ILE A 128 12.77 3.50 7.10
CA ILE A 128 11.37 3.07 7.24
C ILE A 128 11.09 1.87 6.33
N VAL A 129 11.41 1.98 5.04
CA VAL A 129 11.14 0.91 4.07
C VAL A 129 11.91 -0.36 4.39
N LYS A 130 13.20 -0.26 4.76
CA LYS A 130 14.00 -1.42 5.16
C LYS A 130 13.48 -2.14 6.39
N SER A 131 12.93 -1.40 7.36
CA SER A 131 12.36 -1.99 8.57
C SER A 131 11.02 -2.69 8.25
N PHE A 132 10.25 -2.12 7.33
CA PHE A 132 8.96 -2.64 6.91
C PHE A 132 9.05 -3.86 6.00
N SER A 133 10.07 -3.92 5.13
CA SER A 133 10.27 -4.95 4.11
C SER A 133 10.15 -6.36 4.66
N ALA A 134 10.87 -6.64 5.75
CA ALA A 134 10.96 -7.97 6.35
C ALA A 134 9.65 -8.43 7.00
N VAL A 135 8.85 -7.49 7.52
CA VAL A 135 7.56 -7.79 8.15
C VAL A 135 6.48 -7.96 7.09
N LEU A 136 6.44 -7.04 6.11
CA LEU A 136 5.46 -7.08 5.03
C LEU A 136 5.61 -8.33 4.18
N GLN A 137 6.85 -8.69 3.82
CA GLN A 137 7.13 -9.87 3.01
C GLN A 137 6.59 -11.14 3.68
N LYS A 138 6.86 -11.33 4.98
CA LYS A 138 6.35 -12.48 5.73
C LYS A 138 4.82 -12.51 5.79
N ARG A 139 4.18 -11.36 6.04
CA ARG A 139 2.71 -11.28 6.11
C ARG A 139 2.05 -11.51 4.76
N LEU A 140 2.67 -11.02 3.69
CA LEU A 140 2.20 -11.17 2.32
C LEU A 140 2.39 -12.61 1.82
N GLU A 141 3.56 -13.22 2.04
CA GLU A 141 3.80 -14.64 1.77
C GLU A 141 2.78 -15.50 2.51
N TRP A 142 2.55 -15.23 3.80
CA TRP A 142 1.54 -15.93 4.57
C TRP A 142 0.13 -15.75 3.98
N LEU A 143 -0.28 -14.53 3.64
CA LEU A 143 -1.57 -14.24 3.00
C LEU A 143 -1.70 -15.01 1.66
N LEU A 144 -0.68 -14.97 0.81
CA LEU A 144 -0.68 -15.66 -0.48
C LEU A 144 -0.80 -17.19 -0.30
N THR A 145 -0.12 -17.77 0.71
CA THR A 145 -0.22 -19.22 1.00
C THR A 145 -1.61 -19.64 1.51
N ARG A 146 -2.33 -18.74 2.18
CA ARG A 146 -3.69 -18.99 2.71
C ARG A 146 -4.77 -18.83 1.66
N VAL A 147 -4.60 -17.90 0.74
CA VAL A 147 -5.56 -17.61 -0.33
C VAL A 147 -5.43 -18.63 -1.47
N GLU A 148 -4.28 -19.27 -1.65
CA GLU A 148 -4.07 -20.34 -2.65
C GLU A 148 -3.41 -21.60 -2.06
N PRO A 149 -4.11 -22.39 -1.23
CA PRO A 149 -3.52 -23.55 -0.53
C PRO A 149 -3.15 -24.73 -1.45
N LYS A 150 -3.37 -24.65 -2.78
CA LYS A 150 -3.07 -25.72 -3.75
C LYS A 150 -2.67 -25.16 -5.12
N LYS A 151 -1.47 -24.59 -5.25
CA LYS A 151 -0.78 -24.43 -6.55
C LYS A 151 0.73 -24.19 -6.38
N ALA A 152 1.35 -24.96 -5.48
CA ALA A 152 2.78 -25.19 -5.58
C ALA A 152 3.05 -26.00 -6.86
N ALA A 153 3.51 -25.32 -7.93
CA ALA A 153 4.58 -25.75 -8.84
C ALA A 153 4.49 -25.23 -10.30
N ALA A 154 3.36 -24.71 -10.82
CA ALA A 154 3.31 -24.37 -12.26
C ALA A 154 2.34 -23.27 -12.72
N THR A 155 1.69 -22.53 -11.82
CA THR A 155 0.89 -21.35 -12.23
C THR A 155 0.98 -20.30 -11.16
N VAL A 156 2.14 -19.64 -11.11
CA VAL A 156 2.24 -18.34 -10.45
C VAL A 156 1.51 -17.37 -11.38
N THR A 157 0.27 -17.07 -11.01
CA THR A 157 -0.66 -16.18 -11.70
C THR A 157 0.02 -14.82 -11.95
N GLU A 158 -0.23 -14.18 -13.09
CA GLU A 158 0.36 -12.89 -13.49
C GLU A 158 0.32 -11.83 -12.37
N HIS A 159 -0.73 -11.86 -11.54
CA HIS A 159 -0.89 -10.97 -10.39
C HIS A 159 -0.04 -11.29 -9.15
N VAL A 160 0.50 -12.51 -9.01
CA VAL A 160 1.51 -12.82 -7.97
C VAL A 160 2.86 -12.28 -8.43
N ASN A 161 3.18 -12.43 -9.71
CA ASN A 161 4.35 -11.79 -10.31
C ASN A 161 4.27 -10.26 -10.18
N GLN A 162 3.11 -9.64 -10.44
CA GLN A 162 2.92 -8.19 -10.22
C GLN A 162 3.14 -7.77 -8.76
N VAL A 163 2.67 -8.56 -7.79
CA VAL A 163 2.93 -8.30 -6.37
C VAL A 163 4.42 -8.42 -6.07
N GLN A 164 5.09 -9.47 -6.56
CA GLN A 164 6.53 -9.67 -6.38
C GLN A 164 7.37 -8.58 -7.06
N ASP A 165 6.98 -8.15 -8.26
CA ASP A 165 7.64 -7.09 -9.01
C ASP A 165 7.49 -5.74 -8.29
N LEU A 166 6.33 -5.47 -7.68
CA LEU A 166 6.13 -4.31 -6.82
C LEU A 166 7.06 -4.35 -5.60
N LEU A 167 7.21 -5.51 -4.94
CA LEU A 167 8.13 -5.67 -3.80
C LEU A 167 9.59 -5.46 -4.21
N LYS A 168 10.03 -6.04 -5.32
CA LYS A 168 11.36 -5.80 -5.91
C LYS A 168 11.59 -4.31 -6.17
N SER A 169 10.60 -3.66 -6.77
CA SER A 169 10.68 -2.24 -7.09
C SER A 169 10.72 -1.32 -5.86
N LEU A 170 10.32 -1.83 -4.69
CA LEU A 170 10.42 -1.15 -3.40
C LEU A 170 11.77 -1.38 -2.72
N GLY A 171 12.64 -2.24 -3.27
CA GLY A 171 13.93 -2.61 -2.68
C GLY A 171 13.79 -3.60 -1.52
N LEU A 172 12.77 -4.46 -1.57
CA LEU A 172 12.42 -5.40 -0.49
C LEU A 172 12.86 -6.86 -0.78
N GLU A 173 13.78 -7.07 -1.72
CA GLU A 173 14.43 -8.36 -2.01
C GLU A 173 15.95 -8.25 -1.84
#